data_AF-A0A2G9RFX7-F1
#
_entry.id   AF-A0A2G9RFX7-F1
#
_cell.length_a   1.000
_cell.length_b   1.000
_cell.length_c   1.000
_cell.angle_alpha   90.00
_cell.angle_beta   90.00
_cell.angle_gamma   90.00
#
_symmetry.space_group_name_H-M   'P 1'
#
loop_
_entity.id
_entity.type
_entity.pdbx_description
1 polymer ?
#
loop_
_entity_poly.entity_id
_entity_poly.type
_entity_poly.pdbx_seq_one_letter_code
_entity_poly.pdbx_strand_id
1 'polypeptide(L)'
;MAWAGSGTFEFITGKDRMQPKVLRALKCSLQPTVKDISLTWTLPSSVEAIVLSKVPTAIFHGQKSIVYAQLKGKVENEADGEVCLQYKFKDEIIKNDLRFPLKVQNAERPTIHRLAAKTLISELEHGTESPSEDVKKKILETSLQSGVVSSLSAYVAVNKDTKTHVEGPPMRRDVPA
;
A
#
# COMPACT_ATOMS: atom_id res chain seq x y z
N MET A 1 9.73 -15.37 8.38
CA MET A 1 8.91 -14.14 8.50
C MET A 1 7.59 -14.35 7.77
N ALA A 2 6.44 -14.14 8.42
CA ALA A 2 5.11 -14.44 7.84
C ALA A 2 4.83 -13.66 6.53
N TRP A 3 5.28 -12.40 6.45
CA TRP A 3 5.10 -11.52 5.29
C TRP A 3 5.69 -12.09 3.98
N ALA A 4 6.84 -12.75 4.04
CA ALA A 4 7.49 -13.34 2.87
C ALA A 4 6.63 -14.45 2.23
N GLY A 5 5.84 -15.16 3.05
CA GLY A 5 4.86 -16.15 2.60
C GLY A 5 3.46 -15.58 2.42
N SER A 6 3.29 -14.26 2.35
CA SER A 6 1.99 -13.57 2.33
C SER A 6 1.07 -13.96 3.51
N GLY A 7 1.67 -14.35 4.63
CA GLY A 7 0.99 -14.75 5.86
C GLY A 7 0.80 -13.58 6.83
N THR A 8 -0.07 -13.79 7.81
CA THR A 8 -0.27 -12.87 8.93
C THR A 8 0.55 -13.29 10.14
N PHE A 9 0.85 -12.34 11.02
CA PHE A 9 1.48 -12.62 12.31
C PHE A 9 0.65 -11.98 13.43
N GLU A 10 0.66 -12.61 14.60
CA GLU A 10 0.09 -12.06 15.82
C GLU A 10 1.16 -12.04 16.90
N PHE A 11 1.29 -10.92 17.61
CA PHE A 11 2.18 -10.82 18.76
C PHE A 11 1.50 -11.41 20.00
N ILE A 12 2.25 -12.14 20.81
CA ILE A 12 1.78 -12.76 22.05
C ILE A 12 2.54 -12.14 23.21
N THR A 13 1.84 -11.45 24.10
CA THR A 13 2.40 -10.89 25.34
C THR A 13 2.19 -11.85 26.51
N GLY A 14 2.94 -11.71 27.61
CA GLY A 14 2.88 -12.63 28.75
C GLY A 14 1.52 -12.72 29.47
N LYS A 15 0.61 -11.77 29.22
CA LYS A 15 -0.76 -11.78 29.78
C LYS A 15 -1.78 -12.43 28.84
N ASP A 16 -1.38 -12.78 27.62
CA ASP A 16 -2.28 -13.30 26.60
C ASP A 16 -2.48 -14.80 26.73
N ARG A 17 -3.72 -15.25 26.52
CA ARG A 17 -4.03 -16.68 26.36
C ARG A 17 -3.68 -17.11 24.93
N MET A 18 -2.74 -18.05 24.78
CA MET A 18 -2.32 -18.55 23.46
C MET A 18 -3.38 -19.38 22.74
N GLN A 19 -4.13 -20.22 23.46
CA GLN A 19 -5.12 -21.15 22.91
C GLN A 19 -6.11 -20.49 21.91
N PRO A 20 -6.80 -19.38 22.23
CA PRO A 20 -7.72 -18.74 21.30
C PRO A 20 -7.03 -18.12 20.08
N LYS A 21 -5.79 -17.63 20.22
CA LYS A 21 -5.01 -17.06 19.11
C LYS A 21 -4.63 -18.14 18.10
N VAL A 22 -4.16 -19.30 18.59
CA VAL A 22 -3.82 -20.45 17.75
C VAL A 22 -5.06 -21.00 17.04
N LEU A 23 -6.18 -21.17 17.77
CA LEU A 23 -7.42 -21.65 17.16
C LEU A 23 -7.98 -20.68 16.12
N ARG A 24 -7.86 -19.36 16.35
CA ARG A 24 -8.22 -18.34 15.37
C ARG A 24 -7.36 -18.44 14.12
N ALA A 25 -6.04 -18.51 14.25
CA ALA A 25 -5.13 -18.66 13.12
C ALA A 25 -5.43 -19.93 12.32
N LEU A 26 -5.67 -21.05 12.99
CA LEU A 26 -6.06 -22.31 12.35
C LEU A 26 -7.41 -22.18 11.63
N LYS A 27 -8.41 -21.59 12.27
CA LYS A 27 -9.73 -21.35 11.64
C LYS A 27 -9.61 -20.52 10.37
N CYS A 28 -8.76 -19.50 10.36
CA CYS A 28 -8.51 -18.70 9.16
C CYS A 28 -7.83 -19.53 8.05
N SER A 29 -6.83 -20.36 8.39
CA SER A 29 -6.12 -21.23 7.43
C SER A 29 -7.05 -22.24 6.74
N LEU A 30 -8.09 -22.71 7.44
CA LEU A 30 -9.07 -23.67 6.92
C LEU A 30 -10.17 -23.03 6.06
N GLN A 31 -10.26 -21.71 5.98
CA GLN A 31 -11.27 -21.06 5.17
C GLN A 31 -11.01 -21.24 3.68
N PRO A 32 -12.07 -21.30 2.85
CA PRO A 32 -11.90 -21.30 1.41
C PRO A 32 -11.11 -20.06 1.00
N THR A 33 -10.07 -20.30 0.21
CA THR A 33 -9.07 -19.30 -0.15
C THR A 33 -9.11 -19.09 -1.66
N VAL A 34 -9.14 -17.82 -2.07
CA VAL A 34 -8.85 -17.43 -3.44
C VAL A 34 -7.34 -17.50 -3.63
N LYS A 35 -6.87 -18.27 -4.62
CA LYS A 35 -5.45 -18.49 -4.91
C LYS A 35 -5.08 -17.95 -6.29
N ASP A 36 -3.78 -17.81 -6.54
CA ASP A 36 -3.20 -17.49 -7.86
C ASP A 36 -3.82 -16.22 -8.48
N ILE A 37 -3.84 -15.15 -7.69
CA ILE A 37 -4.40 -13.87 -8.13
C ILE A 37 -3.40 -13.20 -9.08
N SER A 38 -3.84 -12.91 -10.29
CA SER A 38 -3.08 -12.15 -11.28
C SER A 38 -3.90 -10.96 -11.77
N LEU A 39 -3.19 -9.88 -12.05
CA LEU A 39 -3.76 -8.62 -12.52
C LEU A 39 -3.13 -8.27 -13.87
N THR A 40 -3.92 -8.28 -14.92
CA THR A 40 -3.47 -7.92 -16.27
C THR A 40 -4.14 -6.62 -16.69
N TRP A 41 -3.34 -5.70 -17.22
CA TRP A 41 -3.78 -4.37 -17.63
C TRP A 41 -3.82 -4.30 -19.15
N THR A 42 -4.97 -3.94 -19.71
CA THR A 42 -5.14 -3.63 -21.13
C THR A 42 -5.31 -2.12 -21.25
N LEU A 43 -4.20 -1.45 -21.54
CA LEU A 43 -4.11 0.02 -21.63
C LEU A 43 -3.79 0.46 -23.07
N PRO A 44 -4.18 1.69 -23.45
CA PRO A 44 -3.74 2.31 -24.71
C PRO A 44 -2.21 2.39 -24.77
N SER A 45 -1.65 2.34 -25.99
CA SER A 45 -0.20 2.33 -26.24
C SER A 45 0.58 3.54 -25.70
N SER A 46 -0.10 4.61 -25.28
CA SER A 46 0.52 5.79 -24.67
C SER A 46 0.60 5.74 -23.13
N VAL A 47 0.06 4.69 -22.49
CA VAL A 47 -0.06 4.59 -21.02
C VAL A 47 0.47 3.26 -20.49
N GLU A 48 1.35 3.34 -19.50
CA GLU A 48 1.89 2.19 -18.77
C GLU A 48 1.36 2.14 -17.34
N ALA A 49 0.97 0.95 -16.86
CA ALA A 49 0.64 0.70 -15.47
C ALA A 49 1.86 0.20 -14.70
N ILE A 50 2.28 0.98 -13.70
CA ILE A 50 3.27 0.55 -12.70
C ILE A 50 2.51 0.17 -11.45
N VAL A 51 2.43 -1.12 -11.16
CA VAL A 51 1.85 -1.59 -9.90
C VAL A 51 2.81 -1.25 -8.76
N LEU A 52 2.32 -0.47 -7.80
CA LEU A 52 3.09 0.03 -6.66
C LEU A 52 3.02 -0.89 -5.44
N SER A 53 2.13 -1.88 -5.47
CA SER A 53 1.93 -2.84 -4.38
C SER A 53 2.01 -4.29 -4.84
N LYS A 54 2.55 -5.17 -4.00
CA LYS A 54 2.62 -6.61 -4.27
C LYS A 54 1.20 -7.18 -4.36
N VAL A 55 0.90 -7.82 -5.49
CA VAL A 55 -0.38 -8.52 -5.68
C VAL A 55 -0.48 -9.65 -4.64
N PRO A 56 -1.57 -9.73 -3.86
CA PRO A 56 -1.73 -10.76 -2.85
C PRO A 56 -1.78 -12.14 -3.50
N THR A 57 -1.07 -13.12 -2.95
CA THR A 57 -1.07 -14.49 -3.49
C THR A 57 -2.30 -15.29 -3.08
N ALA A 58 -2.91 -14.92 -1.95
CA ALA A 58 -4.09 -15.57 -1.39
C ALA A 58 -5.00 -14.57 -0.68
N ILE A 59 -6.32 -14.73 -0.81
CA ILE A 59 -7.32 -13.96 -0.05
C ILE A 59 -8.27 -14.92 0.64
N PHE A 60 -8.38 -14.78 1.96
CA PHE A 60 -9.27 -15.57 2.80
C PHE A 60 -10.62 -14.86 2.99
N HIS A 61 -11.63 -15.61 3.42
CA HIS A 61 -12.96 -15.06 3.64
C HIS A 61 -12.95 -13.94 4.70
N GLY A 62 -13.57 -12.80 4.36
CA GLY A 62 -13.63 -11.61 5.22
C GLY A 62 -12.39 -10.71 5.17
N GLN A 63 -11.31 -11.12 4.49
CA GLN A 63 -10.17 -10.26 4.24
C GLN A 63 -10.42 -9.35 3.03
N LYS A 64 -9.80 -8.17 3.05
CA LYS A 64 -9.80 -7.21 1.95
C LYS A 64 -8.36 -6.90 1.60
N SER A 65 -8.05 -6.89 0.30
CA SER A 65 -6.76 -6.42 -0.21
C SER A 65 -6.98 -5.24 -1.14
N ILE A 66 -6.05 -4.29 -1.11
CA ILE A 66 -6.07 -3.09 -1.94
C ILE A 66 -4.73 -3.04 -2.66
N VAL A 67 -4.78 -2.99 -4.00
CA VAL A 67 -3.61 -2.85 -4.85
C VAL A 67 -3.62 -1.46 -5.46
N TYR A 68 -2.52 -0.73 -5.31
CA TYR A 68 -2.34 0.58 -5.94
C TYR A 68 -1.48 0.44 -7.20
N ALA A 69 -1.87 1.14 -8.26
CA ALA A 69 -1.08 1.24 -9.48
C ALA A 69 -1.01 2.70 -9.93
N GLN A 70 0.16 3.10 -10.41
CA GLN A 70 0.39 4.40 -11.02
C GLN A 70 0.34 4.23 -12.54
N LEU A 71 -0.57 4.97 -13.18
CA LEU A 71 -0.64 5.06 -14.63
C LEU A 71 0.27 6.21 -15.08
N LYS A 72 1.28 5.92 -15.90
CA LYS A 72 2.17 6.91 -16.50
C LYS A 72 1.89 6.99 -17.99
N GLY A 73 1.63 8.19 -18.50
CA GLY A 73 1.35 8.39 -19.92
C GLY A 73 0.65 9.71 -20.20
N LYS A 74 0.60 10.08 -21.48
CA LYS A 74 -0.25 11.17 -21.95
C LYS A 74 -1.57 10.58 -22.46
N VAL A 75 -2.66 10.97 -21.81
CA VAL A 75 -4.01 10.64 -22.24
C VAL A 75 -4.52 11.86 -23.00
N GLU A 76 -4.40 11.84 -24.34
CA GLU A 76 -4.82 12.95 -25.20
C GLU A 76 -6.33 12.93 -25.47
N ASN A 77 -6.96 11.75 -25.45
CA ASN A 77 -8.40 11.55 -25.63
C ASN A 77 -8.96 10.75 -24.46
N GLU A 78 -10.25 10.94 -24.13
CA GLU A 78 -10.97 10.07 -23.17
C GLU A 78 -10.87 8.61 -23.65
N ALA A 79 -9.93 7.87 -23.07
CA ALA A 79 -9.67 6.48 -23.39
C ALA A 79 -10.15 5.61 -22.22
N ASP A 80 -10.67 4.44 -22.53
CA ASP A 80 -11.01 3.47 -21.51
C ASP A 80 -9.80 2.57 -21.25
N GLY A 81 -9.49 2.38 -19.97
CA GLY A 81 -8.58 1.34 -19.51
C GLY A 81 -9.39 0.13 -19.05
N GLU A 82 -8.84 -1.07 -19.25
CA GLU A 82 -9.43 -2.30 -18.75
C GLU A 82 -8.42 -3.04 -17.86
N VAL A 83 -8.92 -3.58 -16.75
CA VAL A 83 -8.17 -4.39 -15.81
C VAL A 83 -8.86 -5.73 -15.72
N CYS A 84 -8.15 -6.81 -16.06
CA CYS A 84 -8.64 -8.16 -15.85
C CYS A 84 -8.02 -8.72 -14.57
N LEU A 85 -8.87 -9.05 -13.61
CA LEU A 85 -8.51 -9.78 -12.41
C LEU A 85 -8.81 -11.26 -12.65
N GLN A 86 -7.76 -12.08 -12.67
CA GLN A 86 -7.89 -13.53 -12.76
C GLN A 86 -7.50 -14.16 -11.43
N TYR A 87 -8.30 -15.13 -10.98
CA TYR A 87 -8.03 -15.85 -9.75
C TYR A 87 -8.63 -17.25 -9.76
N LYS A 88 -8.14 -18.11 -8.88
CA LYS A 88 -8.60 -19.49 -8.72
C LYS A 88 -9.41 -19.64 -7.43
N PHE A 89 -10.65 -20.08 -7.52
CA PHE A 89 -11.53 -20.34 -6.38
C PHE A 89 -12.12 -21.75 -6.49
N LYS A 90 -11.93 -22.60 -5.46
CA LYS A 90 -12.40 -24.00 -5.45
C LYS A 90 -12.05 -24.79 -6.73
N ASP A 91 -10.84 -24.57 -7.24
CA ASP A 91 -10.32 -25.14 -8.48
C ASP A 91 -10.90 -24.63 -9.81
N GLU A 92 -11.80 -23.65 -9.76
CA GLU A 92 -12.29 -22.93 -10.93
C GLU A 92 -11.53 -21.62 -11.14
N ILE A 93 -11.20 -21.32 -12.40
CA ILE A 93 -10.57 -20.06 -12.77
C ILE A 93 -11.68 -19.05 -13.09
N ILE A 94 -11.73 -17.97 -12.32
CA ILE A 94 -12.68 -16.88 -12.51
C ILE A 94 -11.91 -15.67 -13.04
N LYS A 95 -12.49 -14.99 -14.02
CA LYS A 95 -11.99 -13.75 -14.60
C LYS A 95 -13.02 -12.66 -14.43
N ASN A 96 -12.57 -11.51 -13.93
CA ASN A 96 -13.39 -10.32 -13.75
C ASN A 96 -12.72 -9.15 -14.47
N ASP A 97 -13.41 -8.62 -15.47
CA ASP A 97 -12.94 -7.49 -16.25
C ASP A 97 -13.59 -6.22 -15.74
N LEU A 98 -12.78 -5.22 -15.44
CA LEU A 98 -13.23 -3.91 -14.97
C LEU A 98 -12.73 -2.85 -15.92
N ARG A 99 -13.68 -2.17 -16.58
CA ARG A 99 -13.41 -1.03 -17.44
C ARG A 99 -13.58 0.26 -16.66
N PHE A 100 -12.67 1.19 -16.86
CA PHE A 100 -12.68 2.48 -16.20
C PHE A 100 -12.25 3.57 -17.17
N PRO A 101 -12.89 4.75 -17.12
CA PRO A 101 -12.53 5.87 -17.98
C PRO A 101 -11.25 6.54 -17.46
N LEU A 102 -10.27 6.76 -18.35
CA LEU A 102 -9.04 7.48 -18.04
C LEU A 102 -9.29 8.99 -18.08
N LYS A 103 -9.94 9.52 -17.03
CA LYS A 103 -10.15 10.96 -16.86
C LYS A 103 -9.10 11.53 -15.92
N VAL A 104 -8.26 12.43 -16.43
CA VAL A 104 -7.31 13.18 -15.61
C VAL A 104 -8.09 14.18 -14.78
N GLN A 105 -8.31 13.87 -13.51
CA GLN A 105 -8.86 14.82 -12.55
C GLN A 105 -7.72 15.59 -11.90
N ASN A 106 -7.69 16.91 -12.15
CA ASN A 106 -6.79 17.83 -11.45
C ASN A 106 -7.33 18.11 -10.04
N ALA A 107 -7.20 17.13 -9.14
CA ALA A 107 -7.35 17.38 -7.72
C ALA A 107 -6.00 17.87 -7.18
N GLU A 108 -5.98 18.99 -6.45
CA GLU A 108 -4.73 19.57 -5.93
C GLU A 108 -3.96 18.62 -4.99
N ARG A 109 -4.67 17.71 -4.29
CA ARG A 109 -4.08 16.72 -3.37
C ARG A 109 -4.92 15.44 -3.28
N PRO A 110 -4.83 14.51 -4.23
CA PRO A 110 -5.64 13.30 -4.19
C PRO A 110 -5.21 12.42 -3.02
N THR A 111 -6.04 12.21 -2.00
CA THR A 111 -5.69 11.38 -0.81
C THR A 111 -5.14 10.00 -1.18
N ILE A 112 -5.57 9.45 -2.31
CA ILE A 112 -5.15 8.17 -2.89
C ILE A 112 -3.65 8.16 -3.22
N HIS A 113 -3.04 9.27 -3.68
CA HIS A 113 -1.60 9.28 -3.98
C HIS A 113 -0.77 9.07 -2.70
N ARG A 114 -1.20 9.62 -1.56
CA ARG A 114 -0.52 9.45 -0.27
C ARG A 114 -0.65 8.02 0.22
N LEU A 115 -1.80 7.39 0.01
CA LEU A 115 -2.01 5.97 0.35
C LEU A 115 -1.14 5.06 -0.53
N ALA A 116 -1.06 5.35 -1.83
CA ALA A 116 -0.20 4.63 -2.76
C ALA A 116 1.28 4.79 -2.39
N ALA A 117 1.73 6.02 -2.13
CA ALA A 117 3.10 6.31 -1.69
C ALA A 117 3.44 5.64 -0.36
N LYS A 118 2.52 5.66 0.62
CA LYS A 118 2.69 4.97 1.91
C LYS A 118 2.84 3.47 1.71
N THR A 119 2.04 2.86 0.84
CA THR A 119 2.10 1.43 0.55
C THR A 119 3.44 1.08 -0.11
N LEU A 120 3.87 1.87 -1.10
CA LEU A 120 5.18 1.70 -1.75
C LEU A 120 6.34 1.82 -0.76
N ILE A 121 6.34 2.85 0.10
CA ILE A 121 7.38 3.04 1.12
C ILE A 121 7.41 1.83 2.05
N SER A 122 6.24 1.40 2.56
CA SER A 122 6.15 0.24 3.44
C SER A 122 6.71 -1.01 2.78
N GLU A 123 6.43 -1.25 1.49
CA GLU A 123 6.97 -2.42 0.78
C GLU A 123 8.49 -2.36 0.60
N LEU A 124 9.03 -1.18 0.29
CA LEU A 124 10.48 -0.99 0.14
C LEU A 124 11.23 -1.17 1.47
N GLU A 125 10.63 -0.74 2.59
CA GLU A 125 11.23 -0.88 3.93
C GLU A 125 11.23 -2.32 4.45
N HIS A 126 10.14 -3.06 4.20
CA HIS A 126 10.00 -4.43 4.71
C HIS A 126 10.65 -5.48 3.81
N GLY A 127 11.01 -5.12 2.58
CA GLY A 127 11.59 -6.03 1.59
C GLY A 127 13.09 -6.30 1.78
N THR A 128 13.80 -5.58 2.64
CA THR A 128 15.26 -5.71 2.76
C THR A 128 15.74 -5.41 4.19
N GLU A 129 16.39 -6.38 4.85
CA GLU A 129 17.01 -6.17 6.16
C GLU A 129 18.17 -5.15 6.11
N SER A 130 18.77 -4.97 4.93
CA SER A 130 19.79 -3.97 4.61
C SER A 130 19.48 -3.29 3.27
N PRO A 131 18.61 -2.25 3.24
CA PRO A 131 18.21 -1.61 1.99
C PRO A 131 19.44 -1.05 1.26
N SER A 132 19.55 -1.36 -0.04
CA SER A 132 20.61 -0.79 -0.88
C SER A 132 20.48 0.74 -0.94
N GLU A 133 21.58 1.43 -1.23
CA GLU A 133 21.58 2.89 -1.33
C GLU A 133 20.56 3.41 -2.36
N ASP A 134 20.28 2.65 -3.41
CA ASP A 134 19.27 3.00 -4.41
C ASP A 134 17.84 2.89 -3.87
N VAL A 135 17.56 1.87 -3.04
CA VAL A 135 16.26 1.71 -2.37
C VAL A 135 16.05 2.86 -1.38
N LYS A 136 17.07 3.23 -0.60
CA LYS A 136 17.01 4.37 0.32
C LYS A 136 16.72 5.68 -0.41
N LYS A 137 17.42 5.95 -1.51
CA LYS A 137 17.17 7.14 -2.36
C LYS A 137 15.74 7.17 -2.87
N LYS A 138 15.22 6.03 -3.35
CA LYS A 138 13.84 5.92 -3.84
C LYS A 138 12.80 6.16 -2.75
N ILE A 139 13.04 5.64 -1.54
CA ILE A 139 12.18 5.90 -0.37
C ILE A 139 12.17 7.39 -0.02
N LEU A 140 13.35 8.03 0.02
CA LEU A 140 13.48 9.45 0.32
C LEU A 140 12.79 10.33 -0.73
N GLU A 141 13.02 10.05 -2.01
CA GLU A 141 12.37 10.79 -3.11
C GLU A 141 10.84 10.68 -3.03
N THR A 142 10.33 9.46 -2.86
CA THR A 142 8.88 9.20 -2.73
C THR A 142 8.31 9.91 -1.50
N SER A 143 9.01 9.86 -0.37
CA SER A 143 8.62 10.49 0.88
C SER A 143 8.52 12.02 0.75
N LEU A 144 9.53 12.64 0.15
CA LEU A 144 9.59 14.09 -0.07
C LEU A 144 8.51 14.58 -1.06
N GLN A 145 8.30 13.86 -2.16
CA GLN A 145 7.30 14.22 -3.17
C GLN A 145 5.86 14.06 -2.65
N SER A 146 5.60 13.01 -1.85
CA SER A 146 4.25 12.70 -1.37
C SER A 146 3.91 13.29 0.01
N GLY A 147 4.88 13.83 0.74
CA GLY A 147 4.69 14.29 2.11
C GLY A 147 4.24 13.16 3.05
N VAL A 148 4.79 11.96 2.85
CA VAL A 148 4.55 10.77 3.68
C VAL A 148 5.83 10.46 4.43
N VAL A 149 5.75 10.39 5.76
CA VAL A 149 6.89 10.04 6.62
C VAL A 149 7.31 8.59 6.36
N SER A 150 8.61 8.38 6.24
CA SER A 150 9.24 7.05 6.18
C SER A 150 10.21 6.86 7.35
N SER A 151 10.78 5.67 7.50
CA SER A 151 11.88 5.41 8.43
C SER A 151 13.11 6.30 8.22
N LEU A 152 13.25 6.91 7.03
CA LEU A 152 14.38 7.76 6.64
C LEU A 152 14.05 9.26 6.65
N SER A 153 12.81 9.64 6.95
CA SER A 153 12.39 11.06 6.97
C SER A 153 11.68 11.41 8.27
N ALA A 154 11.80 12.68 8.67
CA ALA A 154 11.13 13.19 9.86
C ALA A 154 10.70 14.64 9.62
N TYR A 155 9.57 15.03 10.23
CA TYR A 155 9.15 16.42 10.26
C TYR A 155 9.77 17.12 11.47
N VAL A 156 10.44 18.23 11.22
CA VAL A 156 11.00 19.10 12.26
C VAL A 156 10.20 20.39 12.27
N ALA A 157 9.60 20.71 13.42
CA ALA A 157 8.92 21.99 13.60
C ALA A 157 9.95 23.09 13.84
N VAL A 158 9.85 24.18 13.09
CA VAL A 158 10.70 25.37 13.23
C VAL A 158 9.80 26.55 13.56
N ASN A 159 10.18 27.33 14.58
CA ASN A 159 9.47 28.54 14.93
C ASN A 159 9.68 29.61 13.82
N LYS A 160 8.59 30.21 13.34
CA LYS A 160 8.62 31.18 12.24
C LYS A 160 9.41 32.45 12.60
N ASP A 161 9.38 32.87 13.86
CA ASP A 161 9.96 34.15 14.31
C ASP A 161 11.43 33.98 14.65
N THR A 162 11.77 32.96 15.43
CA THR A 162 13.14 32.72 15.89
C THR A 162 13.97 31.91 14.90
N LYS A 163 13.34 31.27 13.91
CA LYS A 163 13.95 30.31 12.97
C LYS A 163 14.72 29.17 13.65
N THR A 164 14.46 28.94 14.95
CA THR A 164 15.04 27.84 15.72
C THR A 164 14.11 26.64 15.72
N HIS A 165 14.68 25.44 15.82
CA HIS A 165 13.91 24.21 15.95
C HIS A 165 13.19 24.20 17.29
N VAL A 166 11.96 23.67 17.30
CA VAL A 166 11.19 23.52 18.54
C VAL A 166 11.71 22.27 19.26
N GLU A 167 12.29 22.47 20.44
CA GLU A 167 12.74 21.37 21.30
C GLU A 167 11.59 20.85 22.17
N GLY A 168 11.47 19.53 22.26
CA GLY A 168 10.52 18.85 23.13
C GLY A 168 9.35 18.17 22.40
N PRO A 169 8.65 17.25 23.10
CA PRO A 169 7.51 16.55 22.53
C PRO A 169 6.34 17.51 22.26
N PRO A 170 5.53 17.24 21.22
CA PRO A 170 4.37 18.07 20.91
C PRO A 170 3.39 18.06 22.09
N MET A 171 3.15 19.24 22.68
CA MET A 171 2.13 19.43 23.71
C MET A 171 0.81 19.83 23.05
N ARG A 172 -0.27 19.10 23.37
CA ARG A 172 -1.62 19.47 22.95
C ARG A 172 -1.98 20.81 23.58
N ARG A 173 -2.36 21.77 22.74
CA ARG A 173 -2.89 23.07 23.16
C ARG A 173 -4.30 23.19 22.62
N ASP A 174 -5.29 23.25 23.50
CA ASP A 174 -6.66 23.51 23.08
C ASP A 174 -6.78 25.01 22.78
N VAL A 175 -7.07 25.35 21.52
CA VAL A 175 -7.27 26.74 21.08
C VAL A 175 -8.74 27.10 21.36
N PRO A 176 -9.03 28.16 22.14
CA PRO A 176 -10.39 28.64 22.34
C PRO A 176 -11.03 29.04 21.00
N ALA A 177 -12.32 28.79 20.86
CA ALA A 177 -13.12 29.17 19.69
C ALA A 177 -13.16 30.69 19.48
#